data_AF-A0A480A552-F1
#
_entry.id   AF-A0A480A552-F1
#
_cell.length_a   1.000
_cell.length_b   1.000
_cell.length_c   1.000
_cell.angle_alpha   90.00
_cell.angle_beta   90.00
_cell.angle_gamma   90.00
#
_symmetry.space_group_name_H-M   'P 1'
#
loop_
_entity.id
_entity.type
_entity.pdbx_description
1 polymer ?
#
loop_
_entity_poly.entity_id
_entity_poly.type
_entity_poly.pdbx_seq_one_letter_code
_entity_poly.pdbx_strand_id
1 'polypeptide(L)'
;MTQELIDLRNSILQGNYTEALAIVDELEGMSKKAIIRQIKSFLKILLIHIIKNQIEKRLTNSWMASIRNSIREIQEINLKENKKSYYINEDEWENLIEESVIEDAIADASLEIMNGKYTRSQLSTIVNRKQVINTAITFLSLTYTYSPKELPAIMDDYLSQLIADI
;
A
#
# COMPACT_ATOMS: atom_id res chain seq x y z
N MET A 1 -4.52 7.24 -26.57
CA MET A 1 -5.76 6.56 -26.98
C MET A 1 -5.36 5.12 -27.23
N THR A 2 -5.76 4.21 -26.34
CA THR A 2 -5.28 2.81 -26.28
C THR A 2 -5.92 1.97 -27.40
N GLN A 3 -5.19 0.97 -27.92
CA GLN A 3 -5.60 0.11 -29.04
C GLN A 3 -6.89 -0.67 -28.69
N GLU A 4 -7.00 -1.07 -27.43
CA GLU A 4 -8.11 -1.76 -26.80
C GLU A 4 -9.43 -0.97 -26.91
N LEU A 5 -9.38 0.38 -26.81
CA LEU A 5 -10.57 1.22 -26.99
C LEU A 5 -11.02 1.29 -28.45
N ILE A 6 -10.08 1.20 -29.39
CA ILE A 6 -10.37 1.15 -30.83
C ILE A 6 -11.02 -0.19 -31.15
N ASP A 7 -10.48 -1.28 -30.63
CA ASP A 7 -10.99 -2.64 -30.86
C ASP A 7 -12.36 -2.87 -30.20
N LEU A 8 -12.58 -2.31 -29.01
CA LEU A 8 -13.89 -2.26 -28.38
C LEU A 8 -14.91 -1.54 -29.25
N ARG A 9 -14.57 -0.34 -29.74
CA ARG A 9 -15.45 0.45 -30.62
C ARG A 9 -15.79 -0.33 -31.90
N ASN A 10 -14.80 -0.97 -32.52
CA ASN A 10 -14.99 -1.76 -33.72
C ASN A 10 -15.92 -2.96 -33.48
N SER A 11 -15.71 -3.69 -32.38
CA SER A 11 -16.53 -4.83 -31.99
C SER A 11 -18.00 -4.43 -31.76
N ILE A 12 -18.23 -3.29 -31.11
CA ILE A 12 -19.57 -2.72 -30.91
C ILE A 12 -20.22 -2.37 -32.27
N LEU A 13 -19.48 -1.70 -33.16
CA LEU A 13 -20.00 -1.30 -34.48
C LEU A 13 -20.31 -2.51 -35.39
N GLN A 14 -19.59 -3.62 -35.21
CA GLN A 14 -19.80 -4.88 -35.93
C GLN A 14 -20.90 -5.76 -35.32
N GLY A 15 -21.45 -5.39 -34.15
CA GLY A 15 -22.43 -6.20 -33.43
C GLY A 15 -21.84 -7.43 -32.71
N ASN A 16 -20.51 -7.51 -32.62
CA ASN A 16 -19.79 -8.60 -31.95
C ASN A 16 -19.73 -8.33 -30.43
N TYR A 17 -20.88 -8.38 -29.76
CA TYR A 17 -20.98 -8.03 -28.35
C TYR A 17 -20.22 -8.97 -27.41
N THR A 18 -20.04 -10.24 -27.78
CA THR A 18 -19.21 -11.19 -27.01
C THR A 18 -17.76 -10.73 -26.95
N GLU A 19 -17.20 -10.33 -28.10
CA GLU A 19 -15.83 -9.81 -28.18
C GLU A 19 -15.71 -8.46 -27.46
N ALA A 20 -16.69 -7.59 -27.63
CA ALA A 20 -16.74 -6.31 -26.93
C ALA A 20 -16.72 -6.49 -25.40
N LEU A 21 -17.48 -7.45 -24.86
CA LEU A 21 -17.47 -7.75 -23.42
C LEU A 21 -16.12 -8.31 -22.96
N ALA A 22 -15.49 -9.18 -23.74
CA ALA A 22 -14.16 -9.70 -23.40
C ALA A 22 -13.10 -8.58 -23.29
N ILE A 23 -13.15 -7.59 -24.19
CA ILE A 23 -12.25 -6.42 -24.14
C ILE A 23 -12.56 -5.53 -22.93
N VAL A 24 -13.83 -5.39 -22.53
CA VAL A 24 -14.20 -4.68 -21.30
C VAL A 24 -13.59 -5.36 -20.07
N ASP A 25 -13.70 -6.69 -19.97
CA ASP A 25 -13.12 -7.45 -18.86
C ASP A 25 -11.59 -7.30 -18.79
N GLU A 26 -10.91 -7.27 -19.95
CA GLU A 26 -9.47 -7.02 -20.03
C GLU A 26 -9.11 -5.61 -19.53
N LEU A 27 -9.81 -4.58 -20.02
CA LEU A 27 -9.60 -3.19 -19.60
C LEU A 27 -9.84 -3.00 -18.10
N GLU A 28 -10.87 -3.63 -17.54
CA GLU A 28 -11.15 -3.64 -16.10
C GLU A 28 -10.01 -4.31 -15.32
N GLY A 29 -9.52 -5.45 -15.82
CA GLY A 29 -8.37 -6.17 -15.24
C GLY A 29 -7.09 -5.32 -15.23
N MET A 30 -6.80 -4.61 -16.33
CA MET A 30 -5.66 -3.70 -16.44
C MET A 30 -5.76 -2.54 -15.44
N SER A 31 -6.94 -1.93 -15.32
CA SER A 31 -7.21 -0.85 -14.36
C SER A 31 -7.00 -1.33 -12.91
N LYS A 32 -7.59 -2.48 -12.55
CA LYS A 32 -7.40 -3.09 -11.23
C LYS A 32 -5.93 -3.35 -10.92
N LYS A 33 -5.17 -3.88 -11.88
CA LYS A 33 -3.73 -4.15 -11.71
C LYS A 33 -2.93 -2.87 -11.48
N ALA A 34 -3.23 -1.80 -12.21
CA ALA A 34 -2.58 -0.50 -12.04
C ALA A 34 -2.82 0.09 -10.64
N ILE A 35 -4.07 0.02 -10.17
CA ILE A 35 -4.47 0.47 -8.84
C ILE A 35 -3.75 -0.31 -7.73
N ILE A 36 -3.74 -1.65 -7.81
CA ILE A 36 -3.04 -2.49 -6.83
C ILE A 36 -1.53 -2.18 -6.83
N ARG A 37 -0.92 -1.94 -7.99
CA ARG A 37 0.50 -1.56 -8.09
C ARG A 37 0.77 -0.22 -7.40
N GLN A 38 -0.13 0.75 -7.53
CA GLN A 38 -0.01 2.04 -6.88
C GLN A 38 -0.13 1.90 -5.35
N ILE A 39 -1.09 1.11 -4.87
CA ILE A 39 -1.23 0.79 -3.44
C ILE A 39 0.04 0.12 -2.91
N LYS A 40 0.58 -0.89 -3.59
CA LYS A 40 1.84 -1.55 -3.23
C LYS A 40 3.01 -0.56 -3.11
N SER A 41 3.03 0.49 -3.93
CA SER A 41 4.09 1.51 -3.89
C SER A 41 4.04 2.35 -2.61
N PHE A 42 2.85 2.80 -2.20
CA PHE A 42 2.66 3.52 -0.93
C PHE A 42 2.85 2.61 0.29
N LEU A 43 2.40 1.36 0.19
CA LEU A 43 2.58 0.34 1.22
C LEU A 43 4.07 0.05 1.44
N LYS A 44 4.87 -0.04 0.37
CA LYS A 44 6.32 -0.19 0.49
C LYS A 44 6.94 0.96 1.28
N ILE A 45 6.56 2.21 0.98
CA ILE A 45 7.05 3.40 1.70
C ILE A 45 6.65 3.36 3.18
N LEU A 46 5.40 2.95 3.48
CA LEU A 46 4.93 2.75 4.85
C LEU A 46 5.82 1.75 5.60
N LEU A 47 6.05 0.57 5.00
CA LEU A 47 6.86 -0.50 5.59
C LEU A 47 8.31 -0.06 5.81
N ILE A 48 8.92 0.67 4.86
CA ILE A 48 10.28 1.21 5.01
C ILE A 48 10.40 2.04 6.29
N HIS A 49 9.46 2.95 6.55
CA HIS A 49 9.53 3.80 7.75
C HIS A 49 9.19 3.06 9.04
N ILE A 50 8.30 2.06 9.02
CA ILE A 50 8.06 1.18 10.17
C ILE A 50 9.32 0.37 10.49
N ILE A 51 10.01 -0.19 9.47
CA ILE A 51 11.26 -0.93 9.64
C ILE A 51 12.34 -0.01 10.24
N LYS A 52 12.50 1.21 9.70
CA LYS A 52 13.42 2.21 10.23
C LYS A 52 13.11 2.56 11.68
N ASN A 53 11.84 2.73 12.04
CA ASN A 53 11.41 2.97 13.41
C ASN A 53 11.77 1.81 14.34
N GLN A 54 11.51 0.57 13.92
CA GLN A 54 11.83 -0.64 14.71
C GLN A 54 13.34 -0.75 14.98
N ILE A 55 14.18 -0.48 13.98
CA ILE A 55 15.64 -0.67 14.07
C ILE A 55 16.34 0.52 14.71
N GLU A 56 15.97 1.74 14.35
CA GLU A 56 16.65 2.95 14.85
C GLU A 56 16.07 3.45 16.16
N LYS A 57 14.96 2.87 16.64
CA LYS A 57 14.30 3.27 17.89
C LYS A 57 14.12 4.78 17.95
N ARG A 58 13.57 5.32 16.86
CA ARG A 58 13.18 6.72 16.74
C ARG A 58 12.11 6.90 15.68
N LEU A 59 11.42 8.03 15.72
CA LEU A 59 10.47 8.43 14.69
C LEU A 59 10.58 9.94 14.47
N THR A 60 11.09 10.35 13.31
CA THR A 60 11.23 11.79 13.01
C THR A 60 9.93 12.37 12.46
N ASN A 61 9.80 13.70 12.50
CA ASN A 61 8.68 14.41 11.87
C ASN A 61 8.51 14.07 10.39
N SER A 62 9.61 13.94 9.64
CA SER A 62 9.57 13.56 8.23
C SER A 62 9.06 12.13 8.02
N TRP A 63 9.44 11.18 8.88
CA TRP A 63 8.95 9.80 8.78
C TRP A 63 7.48 9.69 9.14
N MET A 64 7.05 10.40 10.20
CA MET A 64 5.63 10.48 10.54
C MET A 64 4.81 11.08 9.40
N ALA A 65 5.30 12.15 8.76
CA ALA A 65 4.64 12.75 7.60
C ALA A 65 4.53 11.76 6.43
N SER A 66 5.59 11.02 6.13
CA SER A 66 5.56 9.99 5.08
C SER A 66 4.61 8.83 5.41
N ILE A 67 4.56 8.37 6.66
CA ILE A 67 3.61 7.33 7.11
C ILE A 67 2.17 7.82 6.91
N ARG A 68 1.85 9.01 7.40
CA ARG A 68 0.52 9.63 7.21
C ARG A 68 0.15 9.74 5.74
N ASN A 69 1.09 10.17 4.91
CA ASN A 69 0.86 10.32 3.48
C ASN A 69 0.57 8.97 2.82
N SER A 70 1.39 7.95 3.07
CA SER A 70 1.17 6.61 2.53
C SER A 70 -0.21 6.06 2.90
N ILE A 71 -0.62 6.18 4.16
CA ILE A 71 -1.92 5.67 4.62
C ILE A 71 -3.09 6.43 3.96
N ARG A 72 -2.99 7.75 3.83
CA ARG A 72 -4.03 8.56 3.16
C ARG A 72 -4.18 8.23 1.68
N GLU A 73 -3.06 8.12 0.97
CA GLU A 73 -3.06 7.75 -0.45
C GLU A 73 -3.63 6.34 -0.64
N ILE A 74 -3.27 5.38 0.23
CA ILE A 74 -3.85 4.04 0.22
C ILE A 74 -5.37 4.10 0.47
N GLN A 75 -5.83 4.87 1.46
CA GLN A 75 -7.26 5.02 1.74
C GLN A 75 -8.03 5.53 0.52
N GLU A 76 -7.51 6.57 -0.13
CA GLU A 76 -8.15 7.20 -1.29
C GLU A 76 -8.24 6.23 -2.48
N ILE A 77 -7.15 5.53 -2.77
CA ILE A 77 -7.04 4.69 -3.96
C ILE A 77 -7.69 3.31 -3.77
N ASN A 78 -7.71 2.79 -2.54
CA ASN A 78 -8.25 1.46 -2.26
C ASN A 78 -9.78 1.42 -2.27
N LEU A 79 -10.45 2.55 -2.01
CA LEU A 79 -11.91 2.65 -2.07
C LEU A 79 -12.37 2.75 -3.53
N LYS A 80 -13.17 1.79 -4.00
CA LYS A 80 -13.72 1.82 -5.37
C LYS A 80 -14.69 2.99 -5.54
N GLU A 81 -14.94 3.37 -6.80
CA GLU A 81 -15.86 4.45 -7.16
C GLU A 81 -17.27 4.31 -6.58
N ASN A 82 -17.72 3.06 -6.33
CA ASN A 82 -19.01 2.79 -5.70
C ASN A 82 -19.07 3.14 -4.20
N LYS A 83 -17.95 3.56 -3.60
CA LYS A 83 -17.79 3.96 -2.18
C LYS A 83 -18.23 2.91 -1.16
N LYS A 84 -18.31 1.65 -1.56
CA LYS A 84 -18.81 0.53 -0.73
C LYS A 84 -17.89 -0.68 -0.70
N SER A 85 -16.94 -0.75 -1.62
CA SER A 85 -16.06 -1.90 -1.77
C SER A 85 -14.64 -1.45 -2.02
N TYR A 86 -13.70 -2.37 -1.77
CA TYR A 86 -12.27 -2.08 -1.82
C TYR A 86 -11.57 -2.95 -2.86
N TYR A 87 -10.44 -2.47 -3.38
CA TYR A 87 -9.57 -3.28 -4.23
C TYR A 87 -8.83 -4.36 -3.42
N ILE A 88 -8.51 -4.05 -2.17
CA ILE A 88 -7.95 -4.93 -1.14
C ILE A 88 -8.84 -4.81 0.09
N ASN A 89 -9.43 -5.91 0.53
CA ASN A 89 -10.23 -5.97 1.75
C ASN A 89 -9.33 -6.05 2.99
N GLU A 90 -9.91 -5.77 4.15
CA GLU A 90 -9.17 -5.66 5.41
C GLU A 90 -8.41 -6.95 5.78
N ASP A 91 -8.97 -8.11 5.44
CA ASP A 91 -8.40 -9.44 5.66
C ASP A 91 -7.33 -9.86 4.63
N GLU A 92 -7.14 -9.08 3.56
CA GLU A 92 -6.20 -9.39 2.47
C GLU A 92 -4.81 -8.75 2.66
N TRP A 93 -4.66 -7.81 3.61
CA TRP A 93 -3.42 -7.04 3.79
C TRP A 93 -2.23 -7.90 4.22
N GLU A 94 -2.43 -8.85 5.13
CA GLU A 94 -1.35 -9.70 5.63
C GLU A 94 -0.70 -10.46 4.48
N ASN A 95 -1.52 -11.18 3.71
CA ASN A 95 -1.06 -11.93 2.53
C ASN A 95 -0.39 -11.02 1.50
N LEU A 96 -0.97 -9.85 1.21
CA LEU A 96 -0.38 -8.92 0.25
C LEU A 96 1.00 -8.42 0.68
N ILE A 97 1.17 -8.11 1.98
CA ILE A 97 2.45 -7.63 2.51
C ILE A 97 3.50 -8.74 2.44
N GLU A 98 3.15 -9.94 2.94
CA GLU A 98 4.05 -11.09 3.00
C GLU A 98 4.52 -11.55 1.62
N GLU A 99 3.58 -11.70 0.68
CA GLU A 99 3.88 -12.30 -0.62
C GLU A 99 4.48 -11.31 -1.63
N SER A 100 4.31 -9.99 -1.42
CA SER A 100 4.60 -9.03 -2.50
C SER A 100 5.37 -7.77 -2.11
N VAL A 101 5.46 -7.38 -0.84
CA VAL A 101 5.96 -6.02 -0.51
C VAL A 101 7.08 -6.02 0.52
N ILE A 102 7.05 -6.93 1.50
CA ILE A 102 7.96 -6.86 2.65
C ILE A 102 9.44 -7.01 2.26
N GLU A 103 9.76 -7.89 1.32
CA GLU A 103 11.15 -8.15 0.92
C GLU A 103 11.78 -6.97 0.17
N ASP A 104 11.00 -6.27 -0.66
CA ASP A 104 11.43 -5.04 -1.33
C ASP A 104 11.56 -3.88 -0.32
N ALA A 105 10.65 -3.79 0.66
CA ALA A 105 10.74 -2.79 1.71
C ALA A 105 11.98 -2.98 2.58
N ILE A 106 12.34 -4.21 2.93
CA ILE A 106 13.58 -4.51 3.66
C ILE A 106 14.80 -4.14 2.83
N ALA A 107 14.81 -4.48 1.54
CA ALA A 107 15.90 -4.11 0.64
C ALA A 107 16.12 -2.60 0.60
N ASP A 108 15.06 -1.82 0.35
CA ASP A 108 15.14 -0.37 0.27
C ASP A 108 15.48 0.28 1.63
N ALA A 109 14.88 -0.21 2.72
CA ALA A 109 15.20 0.27 4.07
C ALA A 109 16.66 0.06 4.45
N SER A 110 17.30 -1.02 3.97
CA SER A 110 18.72 -1.27 4.23
C SER A 110 19.65 -0.18 3.67
N LEU A 111 19.24 0.51 2.62
CA LEU A 111 20.00 1.62 2.04
C LEU A 111 19.88 2.90 2.88
N GLU A 112 18.77 3.08 3.59
CA GLU A 112 18.50 4.28 4.39
C GLU A 112 18.94 4.14 5.85
N ILE A 113 18.79 2.95 6.43
CA ILE A 113 18.99 2.72 7.87
C ILE A 113 20.43 2.98 8.28
N MET A 114 20.59 3.88 9.24
CA MET A 114 21.89 4.30 9.78
C MET A 114 22.92 4.60 8.68
N ASN A 115 22.49 5.19 7.57
CA ASN A 115 23.31 5.50 6.39
C ASN A 115 23.93 4.24 5.73
N GLY A 116 23.15 3.17 5.60
CA GLY A 116 23.58 1.92 4.95
C GLY A 116 24.40 0.99 5.84
N LYS A 117 24.29 1.12 7.18
CA LYS A 117 25.07 0.31 8.12
C LYS A 117 24.83 -1.20 7.96
N TYR A 118 23.62 -1.58 7.59
CA TYR A 118 23.23 -2.97 7.42
C TYR A 118 23.01 -3.27 5.94
N THR A 119 23.59 -4.37 5.46
CA THR A 119 23.20 -4.96 4.19
C THR A 119 21.77 -5.49 4.26
N ARG A 120 21.12 -5.70 3.10
CA ARG A 120 19.80 -6.36 3.01
C ARG A 120 19.73 -7.65 3.84
N SER A 121 20.75 -8.51 3.73
CA SER A 121 20.77 -9.82 4.44
C SER A 121 20.84 -9.65 5.96
N GLN A 122 21.68 -8.72 6.43
CA GLN A 122 21.79 -8.43 7.86
C GLN A 122 20.47 -7.84 8.39
N LEU A 123 19.89 -6.87 7.68
CA LEU A 123 18.63 -6.25 8.06
C LEU A 123 17.49 -7.28 8.12
N SER A 124 17.40 -8.14 7.10
CA SER A 124 16.46 -9.25 7.01
C SER A 124 16.51 -10.20 8.21
N THR A 125 17.67 -10.32 8.87
CA THR A 125 17.83 -11.19 10.06
C THR A 125 17.39 -10.50 11.35
N ILE A 126 17.59 -9.19 11.47
CA ILE A 126 17.32 -8.44 12.70
C ILE A 126 15.91 -7.82 12.74
N VAL A 127 15.27 -7.64 11.58
CA VAL A 127 13.89 -7.14 11.50
C VAL A 127 12.92 -8.18 12.02
N ASN A 128 12.11 -7.78 13.01
CA ASN A 128 10.95 -8.55 13.42
C ASN A 128 9.80 -8.27 12.44
N ARG A 129 9.73 -9.08 11.37
CA ARG A 129 8.73 -8.97 10.30
C ARG A 129 7.29 -8.98 10.83
N LYS A 130 7.00 -9.88 11.77
CA LYS A 130 5.65 -10.01 12.35
C LYS A 130 5.21 -8.71 13.01
N GLN A 131 6.09 -8.07 13.78
CA GLN A 131 5.78 -6.78 14.39
C GLN A 131 5.57 -5.69 13.32
N VAL A 132 6.42 -5.63 12.30
CA VAL A 132 6.27 -4.66 11.18
C VAL A 132 4.92 -4.82 10.48
N ILE A 133 4.56 -6.06 10.13
CA ILE A 133 3.30 -6.39 9.46
C ILE A 133 2.11 -6.00 10.35
N ASN A 134 2.13 -6.38 11.62
CA ASN A 134 1.06 -6.05 12.56
C ASN A 134 0.88 -4.54 12.73
N THR A 135 1.98 -3.78 12.84
CA THR A 135 1.92 -2.32 12.90
C THR A 135 1.33 -1.73 11.62
N ALA A 136 1.74 -2.21 10.45
CA ALA A 136 1.20 -1.76 9.17
C ALA A 136 -0.31 -2.04 9.06
N ILE A 137 -0.74 -3.26 9.38
CA ILE A 137 -2.16 -3.65 9.37
C ILE A 137 -2.97 -2.78 10.35
N THR A 138 -2.42 -2.48 11.53
CA THR A 138 -3.07 -1.59 12.50
C THR A 138 -3.34 -0.21 11.91
N PHE A 139 -2.40 0.36 11.14
CA PHE A 139 -2.66 1.62 10.44
C PHE A 139 -3.65 1.47 9.28
N LEU A 140 -3.55 0.37 8.53
CA LEU A 140 -4.42 0.12 7.37
C LEU A 140 -5.88 -0.09 7.79
N SER A 141 -6.16 -0.74 8.92
CA SER A 141 -7.53 -0.92 9.44
C SER A 141 -8.23 0.40 9.75
N LEU A 142 -7.46 1.43 10.16
CA LEU A 142 -8.00 2.80 10.36
C LEU A 142 -8.65 3.34 9.08
N THR A 143 -8.16 2.94 7.90
CA THR A 143 -8.67 3.44 6.62
C THR A 143 -10.08 2.93 6.28
N TYR A 144 -10.52 1.84 6.91
CA TYR A 144 -11.87 1.28 6.79
C TYR A 144 -12.84 1.86 7.82
N THR A 145 -12.31 2.36 8.94
CA THR A 145 -13.10 2.83 10.08
C THR A 145 -13.34 4.33 10.03
N TYR A 146 -12.33 5.11 9.69
CA TYR A 146 -12.35 6.57 9.80
C TYR A 146 -12.41 7.25 8.44
N SER A 147 -13.14 8.36 8.34
CA SER A 147 -13.16 9.15 7.11
C SER A 147 -11.81 9.84 6.85
N PRO A 148 -11.52 10.28 5.60
CA PRO A 148 -10.31 11.04 5.29
C PRO A 148 -10.14 12.32 6.12
N LYS A 149 -11.24 12.86 6.68
CA LYS A 149 -11.22 14.04 7.54
C LYS A 149 -10.76 13.73 8.96
N GLU A 150 -11.14 12.56 9.49
CA GLU A 150 -10.85 12.15 10.87
C GLU A 150 -9.51 11.43 10.97
N LEU A 151 -9.16 10.66 9.94
CA LEU A 151 -7.97 9.81 9.91
C LEU A 151 -6.67 10.52 10.33
N PRO A 152 -6.38 11.77 9.93
CA PRO A 152 -5.17 12.46 10.38
C PRO A 152 -5.02 12.55 11.90
N ALA A 153 -6.09 12.92 12.61
CA ALA A 153 -6.05 13.06 14.07
C ALA A 153 -5.89 11.70 14.75
N ILE A 154 -6.59 10.68 14.27
CA ILE A 154 -6.46 9.31 14.81
C ILE A 154 -5.05 8.78 14.58
N MET A 155 -4.45 9.01 13.40
CA MET A 155 -3.07 8.58 13.13
C MET A 155 -2.06 9.21 14.10
N ASP A 156 -2.29 10.44 14.57
CA ASP A 156 -1.40 11.11 15.53
C ASP A 156 -1.33 10.37 16.87
N ASP A 157 -2.46 9.81 17.33
CA ASP A 157 -2.52 9.02 18.56
C ASP A 157 -1.74 7.70 18.42
N TYR A 158 -1.90 7.00 17.30
CA TYR A 158 -1.17 5.76 17.01
C TYR A 158 0.34 6.01 16.80
N LEU A 159 0.72 7.10 16.13
CA LEU A 159 2.12 7.47 15.97
C LEU A 159 2.76 7.84 17.31
N SER A 160 2.01 8.46 18.22
CA SER A 160 2.45 8.73 19.59
C SER A 160 2.75 7.45 20.37
N GLN A 161 1.98 6.38 20.17
CA GLN A 161 2.24 5.07 20.79
C GLN A 161 3.53 4.42 20.28
N LEU A 162 3.80 4.52 18.97
CA LEU A 162 5.08 4.04 18.41
C LEU A 162 6.29 4.77 18.98
N ILE A 163 6.13 6.02 19.42
CA ILE A 163 7.18 6.78 20.10
C ILE A 163 7.32 6.34 21.56
N ALA A 164 6.24 5.96 22.22
CA ALA A 164 6.26 5.49 23.61
C ALA A 164 6.89 4.09 23.78
N ASP A 165 6.85 3.26 22.72
CA ASP A 165 7.43 1.91 22.69
C ASP A 165 8.93 1.88 22.31
N ILE A 166 9.55 3.05 22.13
CA ILE A 166 10.97 3.26 21.81
C ILE A 166 11.81 3.38 23.09
#